data_AF-A0A920B5I8-F1
#
_entry.id   AF-A0A920B5I8-F1
#
_cell.length_a   1.000
_cell.length_b   1.000
_cell.length_c   1.000
_cell.angle_alpha   90.00
_cell.angle_beta   90.00
_cell.angle_gamma   90.00
#
_symmetry.space_group_name_H-M   'P 1'
#
loop_
_entity.id
_entity.type
_entity.pdbx_description
1 polymer ?
#
loop_
_entity_poly.entity_id
_entity_poly.type
_entity_poly.pdbx_seq_one_letter_code
_entity_poly.pdbx_strand_id
1 'polypeptide(L)'
;MEELEKDEHTPETEEYGILHLFIDQKPFDPVRFWDYLQNKFPASIIRSKGLFWLASRPDQALVWSQAGGSLKAEGAGVWWASMLFHERMKYLPFLENQKQIEKDWDKKFGIEK
;
A
#
# COMPACT_ATOMS: atom_id res chain seq x y z
N MET A 1 25.95 19.11 -27.59
CA MET A 1 25.27 18.74 -26.34
C MET A 1 24.07 17.94 -26.78
N GLU A 2 24.29 16.65 -26.99
CA GLU A 2 23.30 15.68 -27.41
C GLU A 2 23.30 14.57 -26.36
N GLU A 3 22.16 13.90 -26.24
CA GLU A 3 21.85 12.75 -25.38
C GLU A 3 21.29 13.08 -23.98
N LEU A 4 19.96 13.11 -23.89
CA LEU A 4 19.17 11.98 -23.36
C LEU A 4 17.66 12.28 -23.48
N GLU A 5 17.20 12.42 -24.72
CA GLU A 5 15.83 12.00 -25.06
C GLU A 5 15.93 10.52 -25.43
N LYS A 6 15.64 9.65 -24.46
CA LYS A 6 15.32 8.23 -24.70
C LYS A 6 14.00 7.98 -24.00
N ASP A 7 12.95 7.99 -24.80
CA ASP A 7 12.33 6.80 -25.41
C ASP A 7 11.36 6.20 -24.41
N GLU A 8 10.13 5.99 -24.87
CA GLU A 8 8.98 5.60 -24.07
C GLU A 8 9.36 4.51 -23.07
N HIS A 9 9.30 4.84 -21.78
CA HIS A 9 9.54 3.88 -20.72
C HIS A 9 8.36 2.90 -20.76
N THR A 10 8.47 1.86 -21.57
CA THR A 10 7.59 0.72 -21.54
C THR A 10 7.67 0.22 -20.11
N PRO A 11 6.56 0.20 -19.36
CA PRO A 11 6.59 -0.19 -17.97
C PRO A 11 7.12 -1.63 -17.92
N GLU A 12 7.94 -1.93 -16.90
CA GLU A 12 8.64 -3.23 -16.75
C GLU A 12 7.67 -4.44 -16.80
N THR A 13 6.37 -4.16 -16.67
CA THR A 13 5.22 -5.05 -16.85
C THR A 13 5.11 -5.72 -18.22
N GLU A 14 5.47 -5.03 -19.30
CA GLU A 14 5.45 -5.61 -20.66
C GLU A 14 6.71 -6.42 -20.96
N GLU A 15 7.81 -6.17 -20.24
CA GLU A 15 9.10 -6.80 -20.47
C GLU A 15 9.29 -8.10 -19.65
N TYR A 16 8.73 -8.19 -18.44
CA TYR A 16 8.94 -9.34 -17.53
C TYR A 16 7.68 -10.14 -17.15
N GLY A 17 6.48 -9.73 -17.57
CA GLY A 17 5.27 -10.56 -17.60
C GLY A 17 4.71 -11.08 -16.27
N ILE A 18 5.22 -10.67 -15.10
CA ILE A 18 4.74 -11.17 -13.80
C ILE A 18 4.30 -10.01 -12.90
N LEU A 19 2.98 -9.85 -12.78
CA LEU A 19 2.33 -8.99 -11.81
C LEU A 19 1.53 -9.87 -10.84
N HIS A 20 1.86 -9.77 -9.55
CA HIS A 20 1.04 -10.33 -8.49
C HIS A 20 0.47 -9.18 -7.67
N LEU A 21 -0.86 -9.12 -7.58
CA LEU A 21 -1.56 -8.17 -6.74
C LEU A 21 -2.02 -8.89 -5.46
N PHE A 22 -1.66 -8.33 -4.30
CA PHE A 22 -2.12 -8.81 -3.01
C PHE A 22 -3.01 -7.73 -2.37
N ILE A 23 -4.27 -8.07 -2.11
CA ILE A 23 -5.23 -7.23 -1.40
C ILE A 23 -5.77 -8.05 -0.24
N ASP A 24 -5.56 -7.56 0.98
CA ASP A 24 -6.18 -8.10 2.18
C ASP A 24 -6.71 -6.94 3.01
N GLN A 25 -7.88 -7.18 3.58
CA GLN A 25 -8.56 -6.25 4.46
C GLN A 25 -7.94 -6.24 5.87
N LYS A 26 -7.38 -7.37 6.31
CA LYS A 26 -6.86 -7.51 7.66
C LYS A 26 -5.55 -6.74 7.84
N PRO A 27 -5.33 -6.14 9.02
CA PRO A 27 -4.03 -5.56 9.32
C PRO A 27 -2.97 -6.65 9.35
N PHE A 28 -1.75 -6.30 8.98
CA PHE A 28 -0.61 -7.18 9.15
C PHE A 28 -0.24 -7.28 10.64
N ASP A 29 0.00 -8.51 11.10
CA ASP A 29 0.60 -8.73 12.41
C ASP A 29 2.06 -8.26 12.37
N PRO A 30 2.49 -7.36 13.26
CA PRO A 30 3.82 -6.75 13.20
C PRO A 30 4.96 -7.75 13.35
N VAL A 31 4.77 -8.79 14.19
CA VAL A 31 5.81 -9.79 14.45
C VAL A 31 5.92 -10.73 13.26
N ARG A 32 4.80 -11.22 12.73
CA ARG A 32 4.79 -12.09 11.54
C ARG A 32 5.29 -11.38 10.29
N PHE A 33 4.93 -10.10 10.14
CA PHE A 33 5.41 -9.27 9.04
C PHE A 33 6.94 -9.11 9.10
N TRP A 34 7.46 -8.77 10.27
CA TRP A 34 8.91 -8.63 10.47
C TRP A 34 9.67 -9.95 10.24
N ASP A 35 9.17 -11.07 10.79
CA ASP A 35 9.74 -12.41 10.54
C ASP A 35 9.76 -12.75 9.05
N TYR A 36 8.66 -12.47 8.35
CA TYR A 36 8.59 -12.71 6.91
C TYR A 36 9.64 -11.88 6.16
N LEU A 37 9.78 -10.59 6.47
CA LEU A 37 10.76 -9.72 5.84
C LEU A 37 12.20 -10.18 6.06
N GLN A 38 12.53 -10.65 7.27
CA GLN A 38 13.88 -11.07 7.60
C GLN A 38 14.25 -12.45 7.05
N ASN A 39 13.32 -13.40 7.13
CA ASN A 39 13.65 -14.82 6.95
C ASN A 39 13.07 -15.44 5.68
N LYS A 40 12.02 -14.84 5.10
CA LYS A 40 11.20 -15.48 4.04
C LYS A 40 10.99 -14.60 2.82
N PHE A 41 11.40 -13.33 2.85
CA PHE A 41 11.21 -12.43 1.72
C PHE A 41 12.05 -12.90 0.52
N PRO A 42 11.44 -13.28 -0.61
CA PRO A 42 12.17 -13.88 -1.71
C PRO A 42 13.12 -12.89 -2.38
N ALA A 43 14.39 -13.29 -2.55
CA ALA A 43 15.39 -12.50 -3.29
C ALA A 43 15.07 -12.35 -4.79
N SER A 44 14.14 -13.15 -5.33
CA SER A 44 13.66 -13.06 -6.71
C SER A 44 12.74 -11.87 -6.96
N ILE A 45 12.27 -11.16 -5.92
CA ILE A 45 11.41 -9.98 -6.09
C ILE A 45 12.28 -8.79 -6.51
N ILE A 46 12.16 -8.39 -7.77
CA ILE A 46 12.90 -7.25 -8.32
C ILE A 46 12.32 -5.92 -7.81
N ARG A 47 10.98 -5.82 -7.75
CA ARG A 47 10.28 -4.61 -7.32
C ARG A 47 8.92 -4.95 -6.70
N SER A 48 8.54 -4.20 -5.66
CA SER A 48 7.21 -4.28 -5.06
C SER A 48 6.83 -2.93 -4.43
N LYS A 49 5.55 -2.57 -4.52
CA LYS A 49 5.00 -1.33 -3.95
C LYS A 49 3.58 -1.59 -3.47
N GLY A 50 3.14 -0.88 -2.45
CA GLY A 50 1.76 -1.01 -1.97
C GLY A 50 1.47 -0.17 -0.74
N LEU A 51 0.18 -0.06 -0.41
CA LEU A 51 -0.29 0.50 0.84
C LEU A 51 -0.65 -0.64 1.79
N PHE A 52 -0.30 -0.51 3.05
CA PHE A 52 -0.66 -1.46 4.08
C PHE A 52 -0.77 -0.78 5.45
N TRP A 53 -1.23 -1.52 6.44
CA TRP A 53 -1.32 -1.05 7.82
C TRP A 53 -0.97 -2.19 8.79
N LEU A 54 -0.48 -1.83 9.96
CA LEU A 54 -0.03 -2.77 10.99
C LEU A 54 -1.02 -2.78 12.15
N ALA A 55 -1.28 -3.96 12.73
CA ALA A 55 -2.15 -4.09 13.89
C ALA A 55 -1.64 -3.28 15.10
N SER A 56 -0.33 -3.10 15.22
CA SER A 56 0.30 -2.27 16.26
C SER A 56 0.21 -0.77 16.01
N ARG A 57 -0.17 -0.34 14.80
CA ARG A 57 -0.27 1.07 14.40
C ARG A 57 -1.58 1.29 13.64
N PRO A 58 -2.74 1.10 14.31
CA PRO A 58 -4.03 1.16 13.64
C PRO A 58 -4.24 2.49 12.93
N ASP A 59 -3.76 3.59 13.52
CA ASP A 59 -3.98 4.96 13.00
C ASP A 59 -2.98 5.40 11.94
N GLN A 60 -2.14 4.49 11.44
CA GLN A 60 -1.11 4.82 10.46
C GLN A 60 -1.24 3.96 9.21
N ALA A 61 -1.46 4.63 8.08
CA ALA A 61 -1.23 4.04 6.76
C ALA A 61 0.27 4.02 6.47
N LEU A 62 0.76 2.91 5.92
CA LEU A 62 2.15 2.75 5.52
C LEU A 62 2.25 2.51 4.01
N VAL A 63 3.17 3.19 3.35
CA VAL A 63 3.58 2.90 1.98
C VAL A 63 4.80 2.00 2.01
N TRP A 64 4.68 0.87 1.34
CA TRP A 64 5.75 -0.05 1.01
C TRP A 64 6.39 0.32 -0.32
N SER A 65 7.72 0.33 -0.35
CA SER A 65 8.48 0.39 -1.59
C SER A 65 9.74 -0.47 -1.49
N GLN A 66 9.92 -1.37 -2.44
CA GLN A 66 11.12 -2.18 -2.57
C GLN A 66 11.56 -2.20 -4.03
N ALA A 67 12.87 -2.10 -4.22
CA ALA A 67 13.56 -2.20 -5.50
C ALA A 67 14.93 -2.83 -5.27
N GLY A 68 15.18 -3.98 -5.91
CA GLY A 68 16.36 -4.80 -5.67
C GLY A 68 16.52 -5.15 -4.19
N GLY A 69 17.72 -4.95 -3.63
CA GLY A 69 17.98 -5.18 -2.20
C GLY A 69 17.47 -4.09 -1.25
N SER A 70 16.92 -2.97 -1.77
CA SER A 70 16.48 -1.84 -0.95
C SER A 70 14.99 -1.92 -0.64
N LEU A 71 14.64 -1.69 0.62
CA LEU A 71 13.30 -1.84 1.15
C LEU A 71 12.98 -0.71 2.11
N LYS A 72 11.79 -0.11 1.95
CA LYS A 72 11.35 1.04 2.72
C LYS A 72 9.86 0.95 3.04
N ALA A 73 9.51 1.24 4.30
CA ALA A 73 8.14 1.39 4.75
C ALA A 73 7.98 2.74 5.46
N GLU A 74 7.12 3.63 4.94
CA GLU A 74 6.96 5.00 5.45
C GLU A 74 5.51 5.33 5.78
N GLY A 75 5.31 6.27 6.71
CA GLY A 75 3.99 6.81 7.01
C GLY A 75 3.41 7.56 5.82
N ALA A 76 2.19 7.18 5.43
CA ALA A 76 1.47 7.76 4.30
C ALA A 76 0.18 8.49 4.70
N GLY A 77 0.01 8.72 6.00
CA GLY A 77 -1.16 9.37 6.57
C GLY A 77 -1.94 8.44 7.48
N VAL A 78 -3.23 8.71 7.61
CA VAL A 78 -4.11 7.98 8.53
C VAL A 78 -4.84 6.89 7.77
N TRP A 79 -4.91 5.73 8.39
CA TRP A 79 -5.68 4.61 7.88
C TRP A 79 -7.17 4.85 8.20
N TRP A 80 -7.97 5.30 7.23
CA TRP A 80 -9.35 5.72 7.53
C TRP A 80 -10.19 4.63 8.20
N ALA A 81 -9.93 3.35 7.92
CA ALA A 81 -10.66 2.27 8.58
C ALA A 81 -10.45 2.19 10.10
N SER A 82 -9.33 2.69 10.61
CA SER A 82 -9.07 2.72 12.06
C SER A 82 -9.80 3.85 12.77
N MET A 83 -10.19 4.89 12.04
CA MET A 83 -10.84 6.06 12.61
C MET A 83 -12.34 5.83 12.82
N LEU A 84 -12.92 6.48 13.84
CA LEU A 84 -14.37 6.51 13.99
C LEU A 84 -14.99 7.38 12.88
N PHE A 85 -16.21 7.06 12.46
CA PHE A 85 -16.90 7.77 11.37
C PHE A 85 -16.93 9.30 11.58
N HIS A 86 -17.24 9.75 12.80
CA HIS A 86 -17.29 11.18 13.12
C HIS A 86 -15.94 11.88 13.05
N GLU A 87 -14.83 11.14 13.18
CA GLU A 87 -13.48 11.69 13.01
C GLU A 87 -13.10 11.78 11.53
N ARG A 88 -13.52 10.81 10.71
CA ARG A 88 -13.33 10.85 9.25
C ARG A 88 -14.03 12.05 8.61
N MET A 89 -15.21 12.41 9.12
CA MET A 89 -15.96 13.59 8.68
C MET A 89 -15.20 14.92 8.84
N LYS A 90 -14.10 14.95 9.61
CA LYS A 90 -13.24 16.13 9.73
C LYS A 90 -12.28 16.31 8.54
N TYR A 91 -12.09 15.27 7.72
CA TYR A 91 -11.17 15.29 6.58
C TYR A 91 -11.93 15.67 5.31
N LEU A 92 -11.53 16.78 4.69
CA LEU A 92 -12.14 17.29 3.45
C LEU A 92 -12.15 16.24 2.32
N PRO A 93 -11.07 15.47 2.07
CA PRO A 93 -11.08 14.42 1.04
C PRO A 93 -12.11 13.31 1.31
N PHE A 94 -12.43 13.02 2.57
CA PHE A 94 -13.46 12.04 2.92
C PHE A 94 -14.86 12.56 2.59
N LEU A 95 -15.13 13.85 2.87
CA LEU A 95 -16.42 14.48 2.56
C LEU A 95 -16.67 14.54 1.05
N GLU A 96 -15.65 14.91 0.26
CA GLU A 96 -15.75 15.01 -1.21
C GLU A 96 -16.04 13.66 -1.86
N ASN A 97 -15.51 12.58 -1.29
CA ASN A 97 -15.60 11.23 -1.86
C ASN A 97 -16.54 10.31 -1.07
N GLN A 98 -17.31 10.84 -0.11
CA GLN A 98 -18.08 10.06 0.87
C GLN A 98 -18.99 9.02 0.19
N LYS A 99 -19.72 9.43 -0.85
CA LYS A 99 -20.65 8.54 -1.57
C LYS A 99 -19.95 7.35 -2.23
N GLN A 100 -18.74 7.55 -2.76
CA GLN A 100 -17.96 6.48 -3.37
C GLN A 100 -17.35 5.59 -2.30
N ILE A 101 -16.76 6.19 -1.27
CA ILE A 101 -16.15 5.47 -0.15
C ILE A 101 -17.17 4.58 0.56
N GLU A 102 -18.37 5.08 0.85
CA GLU A 102 -19.43 4.32 1.54
C GLU A 102 -20.02 3.18 0.69
N LYS A 103 -20.03 3.33 -0.63
CA LYS A 103 -20.54 2.30 -1.56
C LYS A 103 -19.71 1.03 -1.47
N ASP A 104 -18.40 1.19 -1.37
CA ASP A 104 -17.42 0.09 -1.44
C ASP A 104 -16.80 -0.20 -0.05
N TRP A 105 -17.39 0.33 1.02
CA TRP A 105 -16.84 0.25 2.38
C TRP A 105 -17.09 -1.10 3.06
N ASP A 106 -16.01 -1.79 3.44
CA ASP A 106 -16.11 -2.92 4.36
C ASP A 106 -16.27 -2.45 5.82
N LYS A 107 -17.35 -2.88 6.48
CA LYS A 107 -17.69 -2.46 7.86
C LYS A 107 -16.64 -2.84 8.91
N LYS A 108 -15.80 -3.85 8.66
CA LYS A 108 -14.83 -4.36 9.62
C LYS A 108 -13.42 -3.81 9.41
N PHE A 109 -13.05 -3.53 8.16
CA PHE A 109 -11.66 -3.23 7.80
C PHE A 109 -11.47 -2.06 6.84
N GLY A 110 -12.56 -1.52 6.27
CA GLY A 110 -12.56 -0.28 5.48
C GLY A 110 -11.73 -0.29 4.19
N ILE A 111 -11.42 -1.47 3.63
CA ILE A 111 -10.74 -1.63 2.34
C ILE A 111 -11.64 -2.40 1.38
N GLU A 112 -11.72 -1.90 0.15
CA GLU A 112 -12.32 -2.56 -1.02
C GLU A 112 -11.46 -3.74 -1.53
N LYS A 113 -12.05 -4.64 -2.32
CA LYS A 113 -11.35 -5.67 -3.10
C LYS A 113 -10.90 -5.17 -4.47
#